data_AF-Q0WGT7-F1
#
_entry.id   AF-Q0WGT7-F1
#
_cell.length_a   1.000
_cell.length_b   1.000
_cell.length_c   1.000
_cell.angle_alpha   90.00
_cell.angle_beta   90.00
_cell.angle_gamma   90.00
#
_symmetry.space_group_name_H-M   'P 1'
#
loop_
_entity.id
_entity.type
_entity.pdbx_description
1 polymer ?
#
loop_
_entity_poly.entity_id
_entity_poly.type
_entity_poly.pdbx_seq_one_letter_code
_entity_poly.pdbx_strand_id
1 'polypeptide(L)'
;MDDLTLRYFDAEMRYLREAGEEFARAHPDRAAGLNLDKAGARDPYVERLFEGFAFLMGRLREKLDDDLPELTEGLVSLLWPHYLRTIPSLSIVEFTPQWQGMKERMGVSKGFEVLSRPIGERETRCRYTTTQEMDLLPLTLRRAGLDSEPDGRSVIRLRFDCSALADWSRINLSRLPLYFDADAPLACALHEALTLNTAKLWIRLPGQADRQPLDGHFAPLGFGEQDTLWPKADSAFSGYQLLLEYFTFREKFMFVALQGLDGIELPAELPWFEIDVVLEKRWQHDFSFSEKNLRLHCVPVINLFPLESDPLSLSSLQTEYLLRPMRIQDGYTEVYSVDSVISSRHTGHQVYVPFTSFRHKGGMLRHDAPEYYYHTRVKRGPSGLHDTWLVLGGEAFDNHSVPDNENLSLSLTGTNGQLPRKALQSTVLDTAVKSTGAQVRVRNLSAPSLPCYPPNRDRFHWRVLSHLGSSFLWMMDNAEVLRGTLALYDWTDNEMNRRRLEAIAEVKHSEIERFERGYLLRGVHIEITLDSNGFTGTGDICLFGEMLSRFFALYTDIHLFNRLTLILQPTGERLEWEENHQSRLPG
;
A
#
# COMPACT_ATOMS: atom_id res chain seq x y z
N MET A 1 -0.74 12.10 -20.91
CA MET A 1 -0.56 12.92 -19.69
C MET A 1 -0.05 14.26 -20.19
N ASP A 2 -0.90 15.29 -20.22
CA ASP A 2 -0.51 16.62 -20.69
C ASP A 2 0.40 17.29 -19.65
N ASP A 3 1.51 17.84 -20.12
CA ASP A 3 2.44 18.60 -19.30
C ASP A 3 1.79 19.93 -18.89
N LEU A 4 1.47 20.08 -17.60
CA LEU A 4 0.79 21.26 -17.06
C LEU A 4 1.66 22.51 -17.20
N THR A 5 2.97 22.38 -16.95
CA THR A 5 3.91 23.49 -17.09
C THR A 5 3.96 23.96 -18.54
N LEU A 6 3.84 23.05 -19.51
CA LEU A 6 3.71 23.40 -20.93
C LEU A 6 2.42 24.18 -21.20
N ARG A 7 1.29 23.78 -20.62
CA ARG A 7 0.01 24.52 -20.77
C ARG A 7 0.08 25.92 -20.18
N TYR A 8 0.68 26.08 -19.00
CA TYR A 8 0.90 27.40 -18.38
C TYR A 8 1.86 28.25 -19.21
N PHE A 9 2.94 27.66 -19.72
CA PHE A 9 3.87 28.31 -20.63
C PHE A 9 3.18 28.78 -21.92
N ASP A 10 2.40 27.91 -22.57
CA ASP A 10 1.66 28.23 -23.80
C ASP A 10 0.62 29.33 -23.55
N ALA A 11 -0.05 29.30 -22.40
CA ALA A 11 -0.98 30.34 -21.98
C ALA A 11 -0.28 31.69 -21.75
N GLU A 12 0.87 31.71 -21.09
CA GLU A 12 1.68 32.91 -20.90
C GLU A 12 2.25 33.45 -22.22
N MET A 13 2.72 32.58 -23.11
CA MET A 13 3.19 32.97 -24.44
C MET A 13 2.06 33.57 -25.29
N ARG A 14 0.85 32.99 -25.21
CA ARG A 14 -0.33 33.54 -25.87
C ARG A 14 -0.70 34.91 -25.29
N TYR A 15 -0.76 35.02 -23.97
CA TYR A 15 -1.03 36.28 -23.28
C TYR A 15 -0.01 37.36 -23.66
N LEU A 16 1.29 37.05 -23.66
CA LEU A 16 2.36 37.97 -24.01
C LEU A 16 2.23 38.47 -25.46
N ARG A 17 1.83 37.60 -26.39
CA ARG A 17 1.59 37.96 -27.79
C ARG A 17 0.36 38.87 -27.93
N GLU A 18 -0.76 38.49 -27.32
CA GLU A 18 -2.01 39.28 -27.36
C GLU A 18 -1.81 40.65 -26.69
N ALA A 19 -1.21 40.70 -25.50
CA ALA A 19 -0.90 41.93 -24.78
C ALA A 19 0.14 42.79 -25.53
N GLY A 20 1.12 42.15 -26.19
CA GLY A 20 2.09 42.85 -27.04
C GLY A 20 1.42 43.54 -28.24
N GLU A 21 0.46 42.88 -28.89
CA GLU A 21 -0.33 43.47 -29.98
C GLU A 21 -1.24 44.61 -29.49
N GLU A 22 -1.93 44.43 -28.37
CA GLU A 22 -2.78 45.47 -27.78
C GLU A 22 -1.96 46.68 -27.35
N PHE A 23 -0.81 46.47 -26.70
CA PHE A 23 0.12 47.53 -26.32
C PHE A 23 0.65 48.27 -27.56
N ALA A 24 0.98 47.55 -28.62
CA ALA A 24 1.43 48.15 -29.87
C ALA A 24 0.37 49.04 -30.52
N ARG A 25 -0.91 48.63 -30.46
CA ARG A 25 -2.04 49.45 -30.94
C ARG A 25 -2.31 50.66 -30.05
N ALA A 26 -2.18 50.52 -28.73
CA ALA A 26 -2.47 51.58 -27.76
C ALA A 26 -1.36 52.64 -27.68
N HIS A 27 -0.10 52.26 -27.90
CA HIS A 27 1.07 53.14 -27.78
C HIS A 27 2.04 53.02 -28.97
N PRO A 28 1.67 53.53 -30.17
CA PRO A 28 2.44 53.36 -31.40
C PRO A 28 3.88 53.89 -31.31
N ASP A 29 4.06 55.06 -30.68
CA ASP A 29 5.38 55.71 -30.54
C ASP A 29 6.35 54.89 -29.69
N ARG A 30 5.84 54.17 -28.69
CA ARG A 30 6.66 53.30 -27.82
C ARG A 30 6.87 51.92 -28.44
N ALA A 31 5.87 51.41 -29.15
CA ALA A 31 5.94 50.15 -29.87
C ALA A 31 7.05 50.16 -30.92
N ALA A 32 7.15 51.26 -31.68
CA ALA A 32 8.19 51.46 -32.69
C ALA A 32 9.61 51.42 -32.11
N GLY A 33 9.80 51.81 -30.84
CA GLY A 33 11.07 51.68 -30.12
C GLY A 33 11.40 50.26 -29.66
N LEU A 34 10.39 49.38 -29.57
CA LEU A 34 10.49 47.99 -29.14
C LEU A 34 10.33 46.98 -30.30
N ASN A 35 10.13 47.45 -31.54
CA ASN A 35 9.88 46.64 -32.74
C ASN A 35 8.74 45.61 -32.59
N LEU A 36 7.70 45.94 -31.81
CA LEU A 36 6.56 45.04 -31.56
C LEU A 36 5.55 45.00 -32.73
N ASP A 37 5.66 45.96 -33.63
CA ASP A 37 4.75 46.36 -34.70
C ASP A 37 5.12 45.81 -36.09
N LYS A 38 6.29 45.16 -36.23
CA LYS A 38 6.74 44.52 -37.48
C LYS A 38 6.69 42.99 -37.38
N ALA A 39 5.73 42.38 -38.07
CA ALA A 39 5.43 40.94 -38.01
C ALA A 39 6.52 39.99 -38.59
N GLY A 40 7.71 40.48 -38.94
CA GLY A 40 8.71 39.70 -39.69
C GLY A 40 10.17 39.81 -39.21
N ALA A 41 10.44 40.55 -38.13
CA ALA A 41 11.80 40.73 -37.62
C ALA A 41 11.82 40.74 -36.09
N ARG A 42 11.27 39.68 -35.48
CA ARG A 42 11.55 39.42 -34.07
C ARG A 42 12.95 38.84 -34.00
N ASP A 43 13.83 39.57 -33.30
CA ASP A 43 15.17 39.08 -33.01
C ASP A 43 15.06 37.73 -32.28
N PRO A 44 15.67 36.64 -32.78
CA PRO A 44 15.66 35.34 -32.11
C PRO A 44 16.10 35.38 -30.65
N TYR A 45 16.96 36.33 -30.26
CA TYR A 45 17.38 36.50 -28.87
C TYR A 45 16.30 37.13 -27.99
N VAL A 46 15.49 38.04 -28.53
CA VAL A 46 14.36 38.65 -27.81
C VAL A 46 13.22 37.64 -27.66
N GLU A 47 13.00 36.81 -28.68
CA GLU A 47 12.00 35.73 -28.59
C GLU A 47 12.40 34.69 -27.54
N ARG A 48 13.67 34.28 -27.48
CA ARG A 48 14.19 33.42 -26.40
C ARG A 48 14.09 34.04 -25.01
N LEU A 49 14.24 35.36 -24.89
CA LEU A 49 14.04 36.06 -23.63
C LEU A 49 12.57 36.00 -23.20
N PHE A 50 11.64 36.18 -24.15
CA PHE A 50 10.21 36.06 -23.90
C PHE A 50 9.79 34.63 -23.55
N GLU A 51 10.37 33.63 -24.20
CA GLU A 51 10.20 32.22 -23.82
C GLU A 51 10.68 31.98 -22.38
N GLY A 52 11.88 32.47 -22.03
CA GLY A 52 12.40 32.36 -20.66
C GLY A 52 11.52 33.07 -19.62
N PHE A 53 10.99 34.25 -19.95
CA PHE A 53 10.08 35.01 -19.10
C PHE A 53 8.73 34.29 -18.92
N ALA A 54 8.12 33.84 -20.02
CA ALA A 54 6.87 33.10 -20.01
C ALA A 54 7.00 31.78 -19.22
N PHE A 55 8.16 31.12 -19.31
CA PHE A 55 8.44 29.94 -18.49
C PHE A 55 8.48 30.26 -16.99
N LEU A 56 9.17 31.34 -16.60
CA LEU A 56 9.21 31.76 -15.19
C LEU A 56 7.83 32.18 -14.65
N MET A 57 7.08 32.96 -15.44
CA MET A 57 5.73 33.40 -15.07
C MET A 57 4.74 32.25 -15.04
N GLY A 58 4.86 31.31 -15.98
CA GLY A 58 4.06 30.09 -16.02
C GLY A 58 4.26 29.26 -14.76
N ARG A 59 5.53 29.06 -14.33
CA ARG A 59 5.84 28.38 -13.06
C ARG A 59 5.34 29.14 -11.83
N LEU A 60 5.37 30.48 -11.86
CA LEU A 60 4.85 31.29 -10.76
C LEU A 60 3.33 31.16 -10.64
N ARG A 61 2.60 31.21 -11.77
CA ARG A 61 1.14 31.01 -11.80
C ARG A 61 0.77 29.59 -11.39
N GLU A 62 1.45 28.59 -11.92
CA GLU A 62 1.29 27.20 -11.50
C GLU A 62 1.42 27.09 -9.97
N LYS A 63 2.45 27.70 -9.37
CA LYS A 63 2.63 27.73 -7.92
C LYS A 63 1.53 28.47 -7.15
N LEU A 64 1.00 29.56 -7.71
CA LEU A 64 -0.07 30.34 -7.08
C LEU A 64 -1.43 29.63 -7.14
N ASP A 65 -1.71 28.95 -8.26
CA ASP A 65 -2.95 28.20 -8.47
C ASP A 65 -3.00 26.91 -7.63
N ASP A 66 -1.85 26.39 -7.18
CA ASP A 66 -1.74 25.16 -6.38
C ASP A 66 -2.31 25.27 -4.94
N ASP A 67 -3.02 26.35 -4.56
CA ASP A 67 -3.81 26.48 -3.31
C ASP A 67 -3.02 26.17 -2.01
N LEU A 68 -1.78 26.66 -1.92
CA LEU A 68 -0.87 26.56 -0.76
C LEU A 68 -0.68 25.12 -0.22
N PRO A 69 -0.08 24.20 -1.02
CA PRO A 69 0.24 22.84 -0.56
C PRO A 69 1.13 22.85 0.68
N GLU A 70 2.01 23.85 0.79
CA GLU A 70 2.97 24.01 1.88
C GLU A 70 2.32 24.08 3.28
N LEU A 71 1.05 24.50 3.37
CA LEU A 71 0.25 24.50 4.62
C LEU A 71 -0.54 23.20 4.81
N THR A 72 -1.18 22.74 3.75
CA THR A 72 -2.09 21.56 3.81
C THR A 72 -1.31 20.26 3.93
N GLU A 73 -0.20 20.09 3.20
CA GLU A 73 0.73 18.96 3.35
C GLU A 73 1.25 18.88 4.78
N GLY A 74 1.56 20.02 5.41
CA GLY A 74 1.97 20.06 6.82
C GLY A 74 0.92 19.45 7.73
N LEU A 75 -0.33 19.88 7.62
CA LEU A 75 -1.45 19.34 8.43
C LEU A 75 -1.75 17.87 8.11
N VAL A 76 -1.78 17.49 6.83
CA VAL A 76 -1.97 16.10 6.41
C VAL A 76 -0.84 15.22 6.91
N SER A 77 0.41 15.68 6.90
CA SER A 77 1.55 14.90 7.39
C SER A 77 1.46 14.55 8.88
N LEU A 78 0.83 15.42 9.66
CA LEU A 78 0.62 15.23 11.10
C LEU A 78 -0.47 14.18 11.37
N LEU A 79 -1.54 14.17 10.57
CA LEU A 79 -2.65 13.22 10.72
C LEU A 79 -2.37 11.88 10.02
N TRP A 80 -1.76 11.95 8.83
CA TRP A 80 -1.65 10.89 7.84
C TRP A 80 -0.34 10.99 7.05
N PRO A 81 0.82 10.68 7.68
CA PRO A 81 2.12 10.80 7.03
C PRO A 81 2.26 9.91 5.78
N HIS A 82 1.50 8.81 5.68
CA HIS A 82 1.60 7.87 4.56
C HIS A 82 0.91 8.33 3.27
N TYR A 83 0.00 9.30 3.35
CA TYR A 83 -0.72 9.82 2.17
C TYR A 83 0.13 10.79 1.35
N LEU A 84 1.26 11.20 1.91
CA LEU A 84 2.26 12.06 1.28
C LEU A 84 3.50 11.28 0.87
N ARG A 85 3.50 9.94 1.05
CA ARG A 85 4.63 9.07 0.71
C ARG A 85 4.32 8.27 -0.54
N THR A 86 5.35 8.07 -1.35
CA THR A 86 5.30 7.14 -2.48
C THR A 86 5.05 5.73 -1.97
N ILE A 87 4.13 4.98 -2.59
CA ILE A 87 4.01 3.53 -2.37
C ILE A 87 5.12 2.86 -3.20
N PRO A 88 6.11 2.21 -2.56
CA PRO A 88 7.21 1.56 -3.27
C PRO A 88 6.72 0.39 -4.12
N SER A 89 7.62 -0.13 -4.96
CA SER A 89 7.37 -1.37 -5.70
C SER A 89 7.14 -2.54 -4.74
N LEU A 90 6.13 -3.37 -5.05
CA LEU A 90 5.69 -4.53 -4.27
C LEU A 90 5.67 -5.78 -5.16
N SER A 91 5.90 -6.95 -4.59
CA SER A 91 5.78 -8.24 -5.28
C SER A 91 5.47 -9.35 -4.27
N ILE A 92 4.96 -10.49 -4.74
CA ILE A 92 4.87 -11.72 -3.95
C ILE A 92 6.03 -12.62 -4.36
N VAL A 93 6.78 -13.11 -3.37
CA VAL A 93 7.88 -14.07 -3.59
C VAL A 93 7.59 -15.40 -2.91
N GLU A 94 7.94 -16.48 -3.60
CA GLU A 94 7.98 -17.85 -3.09
C GLU A 94 9.40 -18.18 -2.63
N PHE A 95 9.50 -18.66 -1.40
CA PHE A 95 10.71 -19.25 -0.84
C PHE A 95 10.57 -20.78 -0.90
N THR A 96 11.26 -21.43 -1.83
CA THR A 96 11.25 -22.90 -1.94
C THR A 96 12.43 -23.49 -1.17
N PRO A 97 12.23 -24.05 0.04
CA PRO A 97 13.30 -24.74 0.75
C PRO A 97 13.55 -26.13 0.16
N GLN A 98 14.72 -26.70 0.43
CA GLN A 98 14.98 -28.14 0.25
C GLN A 98 14.27 -28.95 1.35
N TRP A 99 12.93 -29.01 1.27
CA TRP A 99 12.05 -29.55 2.32
C TRP A 99 12.41 -30.99 2.74
N GLN A 100 12.88 -31.84 1.83
CA GLN A 100 13.27 -33.23 2.11
C GLN A 100 14.40 -33.37 3.14
N GLY A 101 15.28 -32.38 3.23
CA GLY A 101 16.40 -32.36 4.17
C GLY A 101 16.07 -31.67 5.50
N MET A 102 14.87 -31.10 5.64
CA MET A 102 14.48 -30.32 6.81
C MET A 102 13.94 -31.23 7.92
N LYS A 103 14.44 -30.99 9.14
CA LYS A 103 13.98 -31.63 10.38
C LYS A 103 13.01 -30.75 11.17
N GLU A 104 13.23 -29.44 11.13
CA GLU A 104 12.48 -28.43 11.86
C GLU A 104 12.07 -27.30 10.91
N ARG A 105 11.15 -26.44 11.35
CA ARG A 105 10.78 -25.22 10.62
C ARG A 105 11.97 -24.27 10.50
N MET A 106 11.98 -23.47 9.44
CA MET A 106 12.94 -22.38 9.25
C MET A 106 12.20 -21.04 9.19
N GLY A 107 12.40 -20.18 10.18
CA GLY A 107 11.79 -18.86 10.21
C GLY A 107 12.48 -17.88 9.25
N VAL A 108 11.69 -17.16 8.47
CA VAL A 108 12.07 -15.99 7.68
C VAL A 108 11.55 -14.77 8.43
N SER A 109 12.46 -13.93 8.94
CA SER A 109 12.08 -12.72 9.67
C SER A 109 11.49 -11.66 8.75
N LYS A 110 10.71 -10.74 9.32
CA LYS A 110 10.35 -9.47 8.66
C LYS A 110 11.62 -8.69 8.36
N GLY A 111 11.67 -8.00 7.23
CA GLY A 111 12.85 -7.27 6.77
C GLY A 111 13.90 -8.14 6.08
N PHE A 112 13.61 -9.42 5.79
CA PHE A 112 14.55 -10.30 5.09
C PHE A 112 14.78 -9.83 3.65
N GLU A 113 16.04 -9.65 3.27
CA GLU A 113 16.41 -9.06 1.98
C GLU A 113 16.46 -10.08 0.83
N VAL A 114 15.82 -9.70 -0.27
CA VAL A 114 15.80 -10.37 -1.57
C VAL A 114 16.29 -9.38 -2.64
N LEU A 115 17.26 -9.79 -3.44
CA LEU A 115 17.79 -8.98 -4.54
C LEU A 115 17.19 -9.39 -5.87
N SER A 116 17.02 -8.39 -6.73
CA SER A 116 16.77 -8.60 -8.13
C SER A 116 18.02 -8.99 -8.90
N ARG A 117 17.80 -9.54 -10.10
CA ARG A 117 18.79 -9.49 -11.18
C ARG A 117 19.16 -8.04 -11.53
N PRO A 118 20.35 -7.79 -12.09
CA PRO A 118 20.72 -6.47 -12.60
C PRO A 118 19.70 -5.92 -13.61
N ILE A 119 19.33 -4.65 -13.47
CA ILE A 119 18.30 -3.97 -14.26
C ILE A 119 18.89 -2.73 -14.93
N GLY A 120 18.56 -2.52 -16.20
CA GLY A 120 18.93 -1.32 -16.96
C GLY A 120 20.40 -1.26 -17.36
N GLU A 121 20.81 -0.16 -17.97
CA GLU A 121 22.17 0.03 -18.49
C GLU A 121 23.24 0.09 -17.39
N ARG A 122 22.83 0.48 -16.18
CA ARG A 122 23.71 0.59 -15.00
C ARG A 122 23.76 -0.70 -14.18
N GLU A 123 23.11 -1.77 -14.62
CA GLU A 123 23.09 -3.07 -13.94
C GLU A 123 22.67 -2.98 -12.46
N THR A 124 21.76 -2.07 -12.14
CA THR A 124 21.32 -1.80 -10.77
C THR A 124 20.53 -2.98 -10.23
N ARG A 125 20.85 -3.44 -9.01
CA ARG A 125 20.10 -4.49 -8.31
C ARG A 125 19.14 -3.86 -7.31
N CYS A 126 17.84 -4.03 -7.53
CA CYS A 126 16.81 -3.63 -6.58
C CYS A 126 16.82 -4.53 -5.36
N ARG A 127 16.63 -3.92 -4.19
CA ARG A 127 16.55 -4.63 -2.90
C ARG A 127 15.11 -4.63 -2.41
N TYR A 128 14.58 -5.80 -2.15
CA TYR A 128 13.24 -5.99 -1.60
C TYR A 128 13.35 -6.63 -0.22
N THR A 129 12.49 -6.23 0.71
CA THR A 129 12.43 -6.78 2.06
C THR A 129 11.07 -7.42 2.33
N THR A 130 11.04 -8.55 3.04
CA THR A 130 9.78 -9.19 3.48
C THR A 130 9.01 -8.28 4.42
N THR A 131 7.69 -8.17 4.19
CA THR A 131 6.81 -7.32 5.02
C THR A 131 6.34 -8.02 6.29
N GLN A 132 6.36 -9.37 6.27
CA GLN A 132 5.85 -10.23 7.32
C GLN A 132 6.86 -11.33 7.66
N GLU A 133 6.71 -11.88 8.86
CA GLU A 133 7.41 -13.09 9.28
C GLU A 133 6.68 -14.34 8.73
N MET A 134 7.44 -15.36 8.37
CA MET A 134 6.89 -16.59 7.82
C MET A 134 7.75 -17.79 8.20
N ASP A 135 7.13 -18.94 8.43
CA ASP A 135 7.84 -20.20 8.62
C ASP A 135 7.88 -21.02 7.34
N LEU A 136 9.08 -21.42 6.94
CA LEU A 136 9.29 -22.44 5.93
C LEU A 136 9.12 -23.81 6.59
N LEU A 137 8.12 -24.55 6.13
CA LEU A 137 7.77 -25.87 6.67
C LEU A 137 8.38 -26.99 5.81
N PRO A 138 8.69 -28.16 6.41
CA PRO A 138 9.24 -29.31 5.70
C PRO A 138 8.16 -30.09 4.92
N LEU A 139 7.31 -29.38 4.20
CA LEU A 139 6.21 -29.93 3.40
C LEU A 139 6.03 -29.16 2.08
N THR A 140 5.47 -29.85 1.09
CA THR A 140 5.14 -29.27 -0.21
C THR A 140 3.77 -29.75 -0.66
N LEU A 141 3.04 -28.90 -1.37
CA LEU A 141 1.80 -29.29 -2.04
C LEU A 141 2.17 -30.08 -3.31
N ARG A 142 1.72 -31.33 -3.40
CA ARG A 142 2.04 -32.22 -4.51
C ARG A 142 0.93 -32.29 -5.55
N ARG A 143 -0.33 -32.22 -5.10
CA ARG A 143 -1.51 -32.26 -5.95
C ARG A 143 -2.57 -31.33 -5.39
N ALA A 144 -3.16 -30.53 -6.25
CA ALA A 144 -4.40 -29.81 -5.98
C ALA A 144 -5.33 -30.02 -7.17
N GLY A 145 -6.61 -30.22 -6.92
CA GLY A 145 -7.58 -30.33 -8.00
C GLY A 145 -9.00 -30.54 -7.50
N LEU A 146 -9.92 -30.44 -8.44
CA LEU A 146 -11.33 -30.68 -8.21
C LEU A 146 -11.66 -32.17 -8.39
N ASP A 147 -12.41 -32.72 -7.46
CA ASP A 147 -13.02 -34.04 -7.52
C ASP A 147 -14.53 -33.91 -7.21
N SER A 148 -15.27 -35.01 -7.30
CA SER A 148 -16.70 -35.05 -6.98
C SER A 148 -16.99 -36.15 -5.98
N GLU A 149 -17.77 -35.84 -4.95
CA GLU A 149 -18.35 -36.87 -4.09
C GLU A 149 -19.39 -37.70 -4.86
N PRO A 150 -19.68 -38.93 -4.41
CA PRO A 150 -20.82 -39.71 -4.89
C PRO A 150 -22.16 -38.95 -4.78
N ASP A 151 -22.29 -38.06 -3.80
CA ASP A 151 -23.45 -37.18 -3.59
C ASP A 151 -23.55 -36.03 -4.61
N GLY A 152 -22.58 -35.90 -5.52
CA GLY A 152 -22.51 -34.87 -6.55
C GLY A 152 -22.10 -33.49 -6.04
N ARG A 153 -21.53 -33.40 -4.83
CA ARG A 153 -20.87 -32.18 -4.34
C ARG A 153 -19.44 -32.11 -4.87
N SER A 154 -18.96 -30.89 -5.08
CA SER A 154 -17.59 -30.64 -5.50
C SER A 154 -16.63 -30.73 -4.32
N VAL A 155 -15.48 -31.36 -4.51
CA VAL A 155 -14.43 -31.50 -3.49
C VAL A 155 -13.14 -30.93 -4.01
N ILE A 156 -12.51 -30.04 -3.26
CA ILE A 156 -11.13 -29.61 -3.53
C ILE A 156 -10.21 -30.54 -2.75
N ARG A 157 -9.42 -31.34 -3.46
CA ARG A 157 -8.45 -32.27 -2.86
C ARG A 157 -7.06 -31.68 -2.89
N LEU A 158 -6.44 -31.52 -1.72
CA LEU A 158 -5.10 -31.00 -1.53
C LEU A 158 -4.22 -32.09 -0.90
N ARG A 159 -3.22 -32.57 -1.65
CA ARG A 159 -2.28 -33.58 -1.16
C ARG A 159 -0.92 -32.94 -0.89
N PHE A 160 -0.46 -33.11 0.34
CA PHE A 160 0.83 -32.61 0.81
C PHE A 160 1.80 -33.78 0.98
N ASP A 161 3.00 -33.61 0.46
CA ASP A 161 4.13 -34.50 0.75
C ASP A 161 4.98 -33.87 1.85
N CYS A 162 5.48 -34.72 2.73
CA CYS A 162 6.11 -34.35 3.98
C CYS A 162 7.53 -34.93 4.06
N SER A 163 8.45 -34.21 4.70
CA SER A 163 9.81 -34.72 4.91
C SER A 163 9.80 -35.92 5.85
N ALA A 164 10.50 -36.99 5.46
CA ALA A 164 10.69 -38.17 6.31
C ALA A 164 11.56 -37.88 7.54
N LEU A 165 12.29 -36.75 7.55
CA LEU A 165 13.15 -36.34 8.65
C LEU A 165 12.48 -35.34 9.60
N ALA A 166 11.27 -34.88 9.29
CA ALA A 166 10.56 -33.86 10.06
C ALA A 166 10.12 -34.38 11.43
N ASP A 167 10.39 -33.58 12.47
CA ASP A 167 9.83 -33.80 13.80
C ASP A 167 8.51 -33.02 13.95
N TRP A 168 7.40 -33.68 13.63
CA TRP A 168 6.05 -33.09 13.67
C TRP A 168 5.62 -32.66 15.08
N SER A 169 6.27 -33.15 16.14
CA SER A 169 6.00 -32.70 17.51
C SER A 169 6.46 -31.25 17.77
N ARG A 170 7.43 -30.75 16.98
CA ARG A 170 8.00 -29.40 17.11
C ARG A 170 7.47 -28.42 16.07
N ILE A 171 6.75 -28.91 15.06
CA ILE A 171 6.24 -28.11 13.96
C ILE A 171 4.81 -27.71 14.28
N ASN A 172 4.57 -26.43 14.46
CA ASN A 172 3.22 -25.92 14.64
C ASN A 172 2.52 -25.81 13.27
N LEU A 173 1.44 -26.57 13.08
CA LEU A 173 0.57 -26.51 11.89
C LEU A 173 -0.75 -25.77 12.16
N SER A 174 -0.89 -25.06 13.28
CA SER A 174 -2.13 -24.34 13.65
C SER A 174 -2.62 -23.39 12.55
N ARG A 175 -1.71 -22.83 11.75
CA ARG A 175 -2.01 -21.94 10.63
C ARG A 175 -1.11 -22.29 9.45
N LEU A 176 -1.70 -22.78 8.35
CA LEU A 176 -1.00 -23.08 7.10
C LEU A 176 -1.41 -22.08 6.01
N PRO A 177 -0.60 -21.05 5.71
CA PRO A 177 -0.89 -20.08 4.66
C PRO A 177 -0.75 -20.68 3.27
N LEU A 178 -1.73 -20.41 2.41
CA LEU A 178 -1.77 -20.75 0.99
C LEU A 178 -1.96 -19.47 0.19
N TYR A 179 -1.16 -19.29 -0.85
CA TYR A 179 -1.27 -18.19 -1.80
C TYR A 179 -1.86 -18.69 -3.13
N PHE A 180 -2.81 -17.95 -3.69
CA PHE A 180 -3.37 -18.26 -5.01
C PHE A 180 -2.56 -17.63 -6.14
N ASP A 181 -1.71 -18.44 -6.77
CA ASP A 181 -0.92 -18.07 -7.95
C ASP A 181 -1.71 -18.38 -9.23
N ALA A 182 -2.72 -17.55 -9.51
CA ALA A 182 -3.63 -17.73 -10.63
C ALA A 182 -4.12 -16.39 -11.20
N ASP A 183 -4.68 -16.43 -12.41
CA ASP A 183 -5.38 -15.28 -12.99
C ASP A 183 -6.55 -14.86 -12.09
N ALA A 184 -6.87 -13.56 -12.12
CA ALA A 184 -7.84 -12.95 -11.21
C ALA A 184 -9.18 -13.70 -11.09
N PRO A 185 -9.83 -14.18 -12.17
CA PRO A 185 -11.09 -14.94 -12.05
C PRO A 185 -10.94 -16.24 -11.27
N LEU A 186 -9.86 -17.00 -11.51
CA LEU A 186 -9.63 -18.28 -10.83
C LEU A 186 -9.21 -18.05 -9.37
N ALA A 187 -8.34 -17.07 -9.10
CA ALA A 187 -7.93 -16.73 -7.73
C ALA A 187 -9.14 -16.29 -6.88
N CYS A 188 -10.02 -15.45 -7.44
CA CYS A 188 -11.24 -15.02 -6.74
C CYS A 188 -12.21 -16.19 -6.49
N ALA A 189 -12.40 -17.08 -7.46
CA ALA A 189 -13.24 -18.26 -7.31
C ALA A 189 -12.70 -19.23 -6.24
N LEU A 190 -11.38 -19.46 -6.21
CA LEU A 190 -10.72 -20.27 -5.18
C LEU A 190 -10.85 -19.64 -3.79
N HIS A 191 -10.65 -18.32 -3.70
CA HIS A 191 -10.82 -17.59 -2.44
C HIS A 191 -12.25 -17.77 -1.91
N GLU A 192 -13.26 -17.49 -2.73
CA GLU A 192 -14.68 -17.68 -2.36
C GLU A 192 -14.98 -19.13 -1.95
N ALA A 193 -14.51 -20.10 -2.73
CA ALA A 193 -14.78 -21.51 -2.48
C ALA A 193 -14.23 -21.97 -1.13
N LEU A 194 -13.01 -21.57 -0.79
CA LEU A 194 -12.36 -21.99 0.45
C LEU A 194 -12.87 -21.21 1.66
N THR A 195 -13.09 -19.89 1.56
CA THR A 195 -13.48 -19.09 2.74
C THR A 195 -14.98 -19.11 3.03
N LEU A 196 -15.84 -19.11 2.00
CA LEU A 196 -17.29 -18.95 2.17
C LEU A 196 -18.09 -20.21 1.89
N ASN A 197 -17.66 -21.04 0.93
CA ASN A 197 -18.44 -22.19 0.48
C ASN A 197 -17.94 -23.53 1.05
N THR A 198 -17.11 -23.53 2.10
CA THR A 198 -16.63 -24.77 2.73
C THR A 198 -17.71 -25.36 3.65
N ALA A 199 -18.23 -26.55 3.30
CA ALA A 199 -19.22 -27.24 4.12
C ALA A 199 -18.59 -28.15 5.19
N LYS A 200 -17.58 -28.94 4.80
CA LYS A 200 -16.86 -29.86 5.69
C LYS A 200 -15.42 -30.04 5.24
N LEU A 201 -14.52 -30.21 6.20
CA LEU A 201 -13.15 -30.62 5.96
C LEU A 201 -12.94 -32.06 6.40
N TRP A 202 -12.19 -32.79 5.59
CA TRP A 202 -11.71 -34.13 5.93
C TRP A 202 -10.22 -34.22 5.72
N ILE A 203 -9.57 -35.06 6.52
CA ILE A 203 -8.16 -35.38 6.39
C ILE A 203 -7.97 -36.88 6.19
N ARG A 204 -7.02 -37.26 5.35
CA ARG A 204 -6.59 -38.63 5.14
C ARG A 204 -5.11 -38.74 5.47
N LEU A 205 -4.81 -39.63 6.40
CA LEU A 205 -3.47 -39.92 6.89
C LEU A 205 -2.94 -41.24 6.29
N PRO A 206 -1.62 -41.44 6.24
CA PRO A 206 -1.04 -42.66 5.70
C PRO A 206 -1.34 -43.83 6.62
N GLY A 207 -1.65 -45.00 6.04
CA GLY A 207 -2.03 -46.20 6.79
C GLY A 207 -3.50 -46.26 7.21
N GLN A 208 -4.28 -45.20 6.98
CA GLN A 208 -5.73 -45.19 7.17
C GLN A 208 -6.44 -45.26 5.80
N ALA A 209 -7.38 -46.18 5.67
CA ALA A 209 -8.19 -46.30 4.44
C ALA A 209 -9.23 -45.18 4.33
N ASP A 210 -9.83 -44.80 5.47
CA ASP A 210 -10.91 -43.84 5.54
C ASP A 210 -10.41 -42.43 5.90
N ARG A 211 -11.17 -41.43 5.45
CA ARG A 211 -10.97 -40.02 5.81
C ARG A 211 -11.58 -39.73 7.18
N GLN A 212 -10.94 -38.87 7.96
CA GLN A 212 -11.38 -38.41 9.27
C GLN A 212 -11.90 -36.97 9.20
N PRO A 213 -12.92 -36.59 9.99
CA PRO A 213 -13.39 -35.21 10.01
C PRO A 213 -12.32 -34.30 10.61
N LEU A 214 -12.07 -33.16 9.96
CA LEU A 214 -11.15 -32.13 10.45
C LEU A 214 -11.98 -30.95 10.97
N ASP A 215 -11.84 -30.65 12.26
CA ASP A 215 -12.43 -29.44 12.86
C ASP A 215 -11.51 -28.24 12.57
N GLY A 216 -11.65 -27.70 11.36
CA GLY A 216 -10.84 -26.61 10.86
C GLY A 216 -11.64 -25.72 9.92
N HIS A 217 -11.08 -24.57 9.60
CA HIS A 217 -11.67 -23.63 8.66
C HIS A 217 -10.58 -22.86 7.90
N PHE A 218 -10.97 -22.28 6.78
CA PHE A 218 -10.11 -21.39 6.01
C PHE A 218 -10.42 -19.94 6.38
N ALA A 219 -9.41 -19.21 6.80
CA ALA A 219 -9.52 -17.79 7.12
C ALA A 219 -8.77 -16.95 6.06
N PRO A 220 -9.36 -15.86 5.54
CA PRO A 220 -8.65 -14.95 4.66
C PRO A 220 -7.51 -14.25 5.40
N LEU A 221 -6.40 -13.98 4.71
CA LEU A 221 -5.26 -13.23 5.24
C LEU A 221 -5.11 -11.90 4.49
N GLY A 222 -4.31 -10.99 5.05
CA GLY A 222 -4.01 -9.70 4.43
C GLY A 222 -4.81 -8.53 5.02
N PHE A 223 -5.78 -8.80 5.89
CA PHE A 223 -6.60 -7.78 6.53
C PHE A 223 -6.22 -7.47 7.99
N GLY A 224 -5.28 -8.23 8.58
CA GLY A 224 -4.85 -8.05 9.96
C GLY A 224 -3.83 -6.92 10.12
N GLU A 225 -3.64 -6.43 11.35
CA GLU A 225 -2.63 -5.41 11.65
C GLU A 225 -1.19 -5.91 11.45
N GLN A 226 -0.97 -7.21 11.65
CA GLN A 226 0.31 -7.87 11.40
C GLN A 226 0.63 -8.00 9.90
N ASP A 227 -0.38 -7.87 9.03
CA ASP A 227 -0.24 -8.09 7.60
C ASP A 227 0.14 -6.81 6.82
N THR A 228 0.40 -5.70 7.50
CA THR A 228 0.69 -4.38 6.87
C THR A 228 1.88 -4.42 5.91
N LEU A 229 1.72 -3.83 4.73
CA LEU A 229 2.77 -3.85 3.68
C LEU A 229 3.90 -2.85 3.93
N TRP A 230 3.57 -1.66 4.41
CA TRP A 230 4.53 -0.60 4.72
C TRP A 230 4.49 -0.20 6.21
N PRO A 231 5.60 0.31 6.76
CA PRO A 231 5.69 0.68 8.17
C PRO A 231 4.64 1.73 8.54
N LYS A 232 3.88 1.47 9.60
CA LYS A 232 2.87 2.38 10.11
C LYS A 232 3.50 3.36 11.12
N ALA A 233 3.12 4.64 11.09
CA ALA A 233 3.42 5.55 12.19
C ALA A 233 2.43 5.26 13.33
N ASP A 234 2.89 5.27 14.59
CA ASP A 234 2.07 4.92 15.76
C ASP A 234 0.77 5.73 15.87
N SER A 235 0.72 6.91 15.26
CA SER A 235 -0.43 7.82 15.23
C SER A 235 -1.44 7.58 14.10
N ALA A 236 -1.17 6.71 13.12
CA ALA A 236 -2.02 6.55 11.95
C ALA A 236 -3.22 5.61 12.20
N PHE A 237 -4.33 5.79 11.49
CA PHE A 237 -5.47 4.87 11.55
C PHE A 237 -5.27 3.70 10.58
N SER A 238 -5.49 2.45 11.01
CA SER A 238 -5.19 1.26 10.20
C SER A 238 -6.18 1.01 9.06
N GLY A 239 -7.46 1.38 9.21
CA GLY A 239 -8.48 0.96 8.23
C GLY A 239 -8.39 1.64 6.86
N TYR A 240 -7.94 2.89 6.78
CA TYR A 240 -7.75 3.54 5.47
C TYR A 240 -6.49 3.05 4.74
N GLN A 241 -5.54 2.43 5.46
CA GLN A 241 -4.39 1.78 4.80
C GLN A 241 -4.86 0.58 3.98
N LEU A 242 -5.85 -0.19 4.46
CA LEU A 242 -6.41 -1.33 3.73
C LEU A 242 -7.00 -0.91 2.38
N LEU A 243 -7.61 0.28 2.30
CA LEU A 243 -8.11 0.84 1.04
C LEU A 243 -6.98 1.04 0.03
N LEU A 244 -5.90 1.71 0.44
CA LEU A 244 -4.73 1.90 -0.42
C LEU A 244 -4.15 0.54 -0.85
N GLU A 245 -3.98 -0.39 0.09
CA GLU A 245 -3.46 -1.74 -0.22
C GLU A 245 -4.37 -2.48 -1.20
N TYR A 246 -5.69 -2.35 -1.09
CA TYR A 246 -6.67 -2.97 -1.99
C TYR A 246 -6.57 -2.44 -3.43
N PHE A 247 -6.53 -1.12 -3.59
CA PHE A 247 -6.48 -0.51 -4.93
C PHE A 247 -5.08 -0.60 -5.57
N THR A 248 -4.01 -0.66 -4.76
CA THR A 248 -2.63 -0.64 -5.28
C THR A 248 -2.01 -2.02 -5.43
N PHE A 249 -2.26 -2.95 -4.50
CA PHE A 249 -1.62 -4.27 -4.49
C PHE A 249 -2.57 -5.36 -3.96
N ARG A 250 -3.59 -5.67 -4.78
CA ARG A 250 -4.67 -6.60 -4.47
C ARG A 250 -4.18 -8.03 -4.21
N GLU A 251 -3.04 -8.41 -4.78
CA GLU A 251 -2.41 -9.73 -4.62
C GLU A 251 -2.19 -10.09 -3.14
N LYS A 252 -2.02 -9.09 -2.27
CA LYS A 252 -1.96 -9.27 -0.80
C LYS A 252 -3.16 -10.04 -0.23
N PHE A 253 -4.34 -9.88 -0.81
CA PHE A 253 -5.57 -10.49 -0.31
C PHE A 253 -5.85 -11.87 -0.92
N MET A 254 -4.97 -12.38 -1.79
CA MET A 254 -5.08 -13.72 -2.38
C MET A 254 -4.42 -14.79 -1.51
N PHE A 255 -4.34 -14.53 -0.19
CA PHE A 255 -3.82 -15.44 0.81
C PHE A 255 -4.95 -15.96 1.69
N VAL A 256 -4.96 -17.26 1.94
CA VAL A 256 -5.89 -17.92 2.85
C VAL A 256 -5.10 -18.85 3.75
N ALA A 257 -5.38 -18.86 5.05
CA ALA A 257 -4.81 -19.85 5.96
C ALA A 257 -5.81 -20.95 6.25
N LEU A 258 -5.36 -22.20 6.13
CA LEU A 258 -6.03 -23.32 6.78
C LEU A 258 -5.69 -23.30 8.27
N GLN A 259 -6.70 -23.28 9.13
CA GLN A 259 -6.60 -23.34 10.58
C GLN A 259 -7.24 -24.62 11.13
N GLY A 260 -6.75 -25.11 12.26
CA GLY A 260 -7.31 -26.27 12.98
C GLY A 260 -6.56 -27.59 12.78
N LEU A 261 -5.40 -27.59 12.11
CA LEU A 261 -4.57 -28.81 11.97
C LEU A 261 -3.86 -29.22 13.27
N ASP A 262 -3.78 -28.33 14.25
CA ASP A 262 -3.25 -28.57 15.59
C ASP A 262 -4.13 -29.49 16.44
N GLY A 263 -5.42 -29.61 16.10
CA GLY A 263 -6.37 -30.50 16.77
C GLY A 263 -6.22 -31.99 16.42
N ILE A 264 -5.30 -32.35 15.52
CA ILE A 264 -5.14 -33.73 15.03
C ILE A 264 -3.82 -34.31 15.54
N GLU A 265 -3.89 -35.54 16.07
CA GLU A 265 -2.69 -36.32 16.36
C GLU A 265 -2.04 -36.82 15.05
N LEU A 266 -0.95 -36.15 14.66
CA LEU A 266 -0.17 -36.55 13.50
C LEU A 266 0.75 -37.73 13.86
N PRO A 267 0.79 -38.80 13.03
CA PRO A 267 1.75 -39.89 13.20
C PRO A 267 3.20 -39.39 13.20
N ALA A 268 4.06 -40.07 13.97
CA ALA A 268 5.49 -39.74 14.02
C ALA A 268 6.16 -39.85 12.63
N GLU A 269 5.74 -40.82 11.83
CA GLU A 269 6.11 -40.94 10.42
C GLU A 269 4.94 -40.51 9.53
N LEU A 270 5.00 -39.27 9.05
CA LEU A 270 4.01 -38.70 8.14
C LEU A 270 4.64 -38.47 6.76
N PRO A 271 4.63 -39.45 5.84
CA PRO A 271 5.15 -39.25 4.47
C PRO A 271 4.27 -38.31 3.62
N TRP A 272 2.96 -38.31 3.86
CA TRP A 272 2.00 -37.45 3.17
C TRP A 272 0.72 -37.32 4.00
N PHE A 273 -0.05 -36.26 3.76
CA PHE A 273 -1.44 -36.17 4.19
C PHE A 273 -2.28 -35.51 3.08
N GLU A 274 -3.57 -35.79 3.09
CA GLU A 274 -4.50 -35.26 2.09
C GLU A 274 -5.68 -34.60 2.78
N ILE A 275 -6.09 -33.43 2.28
CA ILE A 275 -7.21 -32.65 2.78
C ILE A 275 -8.26 -32.59 1.69
N ASP A 276 -9.45 -33.07 2.00
CA ASP A 276 -10.64 -32.99 1.16
C ASP A 276 -11.54 -31.88 1.70
N VAL A 277 -11.67 -30.80 0.92
CA VAL A 277 -12.55 -29.67 1.21
C VAL A 277 -13.86 -29.87 0.46
N VAL A 278 -14.91 -30.26 1.16
CA VAL A 278 -16.24 -30.48 0.57
C VAL A 278 -16.96 -29.14 0.50
N LEU A 279 -17.33 -28.72 -0.71
CA LEU A 279 -18.03 -27.46 -0.93
C LEU A 279 -19.54 -27.60 -0.73
N GLU A 280 -20.18 -26.53 -0.23
CA GLU A 280 -21.63 -26.43 -0.08
C GLU A 280 -22.31 -26.25 -1.44
N LYS A 281 -21.76 -25.34 -2.25
CA LYS A 281 -22.17 -25.11 -3.64
C LYS A 281 -21.33 -25.94 -4.59
N ARG A 282 -21.92 -26.39 -5.71
CA ARG A 282 -21.15 -27.03 -6.80
C ARG A 282 -20.20 -26.00 -7.40
N TRP A 283 -19.01 -26.45 -7.80
CA TRP A 283 -18.09 -25.66 -8.60
C TRP A 283 -18.68 -25.48 -9.99
N GLN A 284 -19.24 -24.29 -10.26
CA GLN A 284 -19.93 -23.97 -11.51
C GLN A 284 -19.02 -23.34 -12.56
N HIS A 285 -17.73 -23.17 -12.26
CA HIS A 285 -16.78 -22.56 -13.17
C HIS A 285 -16.15 -23.61 -14.09
N ASP A 286 -15.94 -23.23 -15.35
CA ASP A 286 -15.24 -24.06 -16.34
C ASP A 286 -13.71 -24.10 -16.14
N PHE A 287 -13.20 -23.41 -15.12
CA PHE A 287 -11.77 -23.37 -14.82
C PHE A 287 -11.33 -24.67 -14.13
N SER A 288 -10.21 -25.22 -14.61
CA SER A 288 -9.46 -26.23 -13.87
C SER A 288 -8.27 -25.56 -13.17
N PHE A 289 -7.88 -26.09 -12.01
CA PHE A 289 -6.68 -25.65 -11.30
C PHE A 289 -5.83 -26.86 -10.90
N SER A 290 -4.57 -26.58 -10.63
CA SER A 290 -3.55 -27.57 -10.28
C SER A 290 -2.77 -27.13 -9.05
N GLU A 291 -1.82 -27.96 -8.60
CA GLU A 291 -0.89 -27.60 -7.53
C GLU A 291 -0.07 -26.35 -7.84
N LYS A 292 0.06 -25.97 -9.11
CA LYS A 292 0.79 -24.76 -9.51
C LYS A 292 0.08 -23.48 -9.10
N ASN A 293 -1.23 -23.55 -8.89
CA ASN A 293 -2.08 -22.39 -8.56
C ASN A 293 -2.20 -22.16 -7.05
N LEU A 294 -1.75 -23.09 -6.23
CA LEU A 294 -1.74 -22.95 -4.77
C LEU A 294 -0.30 -23.09 -4.30
N ARG A 295 0.26 -21.99 -3.80
CA ARG A 295 1.65 -21.92 -3.37
C ARG A 295 1.76 -21.84 -1.86
N LEU A 296 2.77 -22.52 -1.35
CA LEU A 296 3.20 -22.45 0.05
C LEU A 296 4.40 -21.50 0.15
N HIS A 297 4.76 -21.11 1.37
CA HIS A 297 6.01 -20.39 1.63
C HIS A 297 6.12 -19.08 0.82
N CYS A 298 5.00 -18.37 0.71
CA CYS A 298 4.90 -17.12 -0.04
C CYS A 298 4.74 -15.93 0.91
N VAL A 299 5.38 -14.81 0.60
CA VAL A 299 5.28 -13.59 1.40
C VAL A 299 5.34 -12.35 0.49
N PRO A 300 4.59 -11.28 0.81
CA PRO A 300 4.77 -10.00 0.16
C PRO A 300 6.14 -9.41 0.49
N VAL A 301 6.77 -8.81 -0.51
CA VAL A 301 8.02 -8.05 -0.37
C VAL A 301 7.83 -6.64 -0.92
N ILE A 302 8.52 -5.70 -0.28
CA ILE A 302 8.49 -4.28 -0.60
C ILE A 302 9.89 -3.78 -0.92
N ASN A 303 10.02 -2.90 -1.91
CA ASN A 303 11.29 -2.28 -2.28
C ASN A 303 11.68 -1.18 -1.29
N LEU A 304 11.96 -1.57 -0.05
CA LEU A 304 12.52 -0.72 0.99
C LEU A 304 13.79 -1.36 1.50
N PHE A 305 14.80 -0.56 1.79
CA PHE A 305 16.06 -1.05 2.35
C PHE A 305 16.73 0.01 3.20
N PRO A 306 17.47 -0.39 4.25
CA PRO A 306 18.18 0.56 5.09
C PRO A 306 19.27 1.27 4.28
N LEU A 307 19.40 2.56 4.52
CA LEU A 307 20.38 3.47 3.96
C LEU A 307 21.09 4.24 5.07
N GLU A 308 22.38 4.46 4.88
CA GLU A 308 23.16 5.38 5.70
C GLU A 308 23.35 6.68 4.91
N SER A 309 23.28 7.83 5.60
CA SER A 309 23.55 9.14 5.02
C SER A 309 24.99 9.57 5.27
N ASP A 310 25.52 10.43 4.40
CA ASP A 310 26.75 11.16 4.73
C ASP A 310 26.46 12.02 5.97
N PRO A 311 27.44 12.18 6.89
CA PRO A 311 27.25 13.03 8.03
C PRO A 311 26.99 14.46 7.56
N LEU A 312 25.89 15.06 8.03
CA LEU A 312 25.54 16.43 7.68
C LEU A 312 26.20 17.38 8.68
N SER A 313 27.07 18.25 8.19
CA SER A 313 27.63 19.34 8.99
C SER A 313 26.66 20.52 9.01
N LEU A 314 26.27 20.94 10.21
CA LEU A 314 25.34 22.05 10.42
C LEU A 314 26.01 23.40 10.28
N SER A 315 25.27 24.34 9.69
CA SER A 315 25.57 25.77 9.65
C SER A 315 24.46 26.51 10.38
N SER A 316 24.81 27.42 11.28
CA SER A 316 23.87 28.22 12.08
C SER A 316 22.94 29.11 11.23
N LEU A 317 23.30 29.38 9.97
CA LEU A 317 22.50 30.18 9.03
C LEU A 317 21.55 29.35 8.15
N GLN A 318 21.65 28.02 8.18
CA GLN A 318 20.89 27.13 7.30
C GLN A 318 19.95 26.23 8.11
N THR A 319 18.66 26.29 7.76
CA THR A 319 17.61 25.49 8.41
C THR A 319 17.16 24.29 7.59
N GLU A 320 17.36 24.31 6.27
CA GLU A 320 16.96 23.24 5.35
C GLU A 320 18.20 22.58 4.71
N TYR A 321 18.29 21.26 4.79
CA TYR A 321 19.41 20.46 4.27
C TYR A 321 18.90 19.43 3.27
N LEU A 322 19.45 19.42 2.06
CA LEU A 322 19.13 18.41 1.06
C LEU A 322 19.77 17.07 1.47
N LEU A 323 18.95 16.04 1.62
CA LEU A 323 19.42 14.69 1.92
C LEU A 323 19.82 14.00 0.62
N ARG A 324 21.04 13.48 0.59
CA ARG A 324 21.52 12.61 -0.48
C ARG A 324 22.01 11.29 0.14
N PRO A 325 21.52 10.15 -0.34
CA PRO A 325 21.96 8.86 0.17
C PRO A 325 23.44 8.61 -0.18
N MET A 326 24.18 7.97 0.73
CA MET A 326 25.59 7.66 0.49
C MET A 326 25.75 6.69 -0.69
N ARG A 327 26.81 6.90 -1.48
CA ARG A 327 27.48 5.87 -2.29
C ARG A 327 26.66 5.16 -3.38
N ILE A 328 25.44 5.57 -3.68
CA ILE A 328 24.66 4.98 -4.78
C ILE A 328 24.65 5.94 -5.97
N GLN A 329 25.66 5.81 -6.83
CA GLN A 329 25.75 6.54 -8.11
C GLN A 329 24.77 6.00 -9.17
N ASP A 330 23.88 5.09 -8.80
CA ASP A 330 22.94 4.44 -9.73
C ASP A 330 21.92 5.44 -10.27
N GLY A 331 21.67 6.56 -9.58
CA GLY A 331 20.73 7.61 -10.01
C GLY A 331 19.26 7.25 -9.83
N TYR A 332 18.98 6.04 -9.35
CA TYR A 332 17.63 5.51 -9.13
C TYR A 332 17.23 5.43 -7.65
N THR A 333 18.12 5.70 -6.71
CA THR A 333 17.81 5.59 -5.28
C THR A 333 17.20 6.88 -4.77
N GLU A 334 16.03 6.78 -4.16
CA GLU A 334 15.30 7.86 -3.52
C GLU A 334 15.21 7.59 -2.01
N VAL A 335 15.19 8.66 -1.21
CA VAL A 335 14.96 8.55 0.24
C VAL A 335 13.47 8.40 0.48
N TYR A 336 13.06 7.32 1.14
CA TYR A 336 11.67 7.05 1.49
C TYR A 336 11.29 7.67 2.84
N SER A 337 12.13 7.48 3.87
CA SER A 337 11.92 8.07 5.19
C SER A 337 13.24 8.37 5.91
N VAL A 338 13.17 9.34 6.82
CA VAL A 338 14.22 9.61 7.81
C VAL A 338 13.79 8.99 9.12
N ASP A 339 14.45 7.90 9.50
CA ASP A 339 14.03 7.05 10.62
C ASP A 339 14.59 7.55 11.95
N SER A 340 15.82 8.08 11.96
CA SER A 340 16.39 8.76 13.12
C SER A 340 17.42 9.81 12.73
N VAL A 341 17.53 10.84 13.58
CA VAL A 341 18.50 11.92 13.45
C VAL A 341 19.23 12.08 14.78
N ILE A 342 20.52 11.78 14.78
CA ILE A 342 21.35 11.79 15.99
C ILE A 342 22.54 12.70 15.74
N SER A 343 22.75 13.64 16.64
CA SER A 343 23.97 14.43 16.67
C SER A 343 25.04 13.78 17.54
N SER A 344 26.28 13.79 17.04
CA SER A 344 27.46 13.52 17.84
C SER A 344 28.07 14.83 18.36
N ARG A 345 28.03 15.05 19.67
CA ARG A 345 28.70 16.17 20.36
C ARG A 345 29.84 15.66 21.24
N HIS A 346 30.76 16.56 21.62
CA HIS A 346 31.80 16.25 22.61
C HIS A 346 31.22 15.90 24.00
N THR A 347 29.99 16.34 24.30
CA THR A 347 29.29 16.11 25.57
C THR A 347 28.36 14.90 25.57
N GLY A 348 28.24 14.17 24.45
CA GLY A 348 27.38 13.00 24.30
C GLY A 348 26.61 12.98 22.97
N HIS A 349 25.60 12.10 22.89
CA HIS A 349 24.70 12.04 21.74
C HIS A 349 23.42 12.82 22.03
N GLN A 350 23.05 13.73 21.13
CA GLN A 350 21.79 14.45 21.20
C GLN A 350 20.82 13.86 20.15
N VAL A 351 19.67 13.38 20.60
CA VAL A 351 18.64 12.83 19.71
C VAL A 351 17.69 13.95 19.30
N TYR A 352 17.47 14.11 18.01
CA TYR A 352 16.46 15.04 17.48
C TYR A 352 15.11 14.34 17.46
N VAL A 353 14.08 15.03 17.92
CA VAL A 353 12.74 14.48 18.00
C VAL A 353 11.95 14.80 16.72
N PRO A 354 11.26 13.85 16.09
CA PRO A 354 10.41 14.15 14.94
C PRO A 354 9.32 15.16 15.32
N PHE A 355 9.09 16.18 14.49
CA PHE A 355 8.07 17.20 14.72
C PHE A 355 6.66 16.60 14.89
N THR A 356 6.39 15.51 14.17
CA THR A 356 5.15 14.72 14.21
C THR A 356 4.85 14.06 15.55
N SER A 357 5.83 13.99 16.48
CA SER A 357 5.62 13.42 17.82
C SER A 357 4.82 14.33 18.76
N PHE A 358 4.49 15.56 18.34
CA PHE A 358 3.76 16.58 19.12
C PHE A 358 4.36 16.92 20.50
N ARG A 359 5.64 16.61 20.72
CA ARG A 359 6.34 16.93 21.98
C ARG A 359 6.84 18.39 22.04
N HIS A 360 6.63 19.20 21.00
CA HIS A 360 7.16 20.56 20.87
C HIS A 360 6.35 21.63 21.64
N LYS A 361 6.94 22.82 21.84
CA LYS A 361 6.30 24.00 22.44
C LYS A 361 5.06 24.39 21.60
N GLY A 362 3.87 24.22 22.19
CA GLY A 362 2.58 24.34 21.50
C GLY A 362 1.65 23.14 21.75
N GLY A 363 2.20 21.99 22.14
CA GLY A 363 1.44 20.85 22.70
C GLY A 363 1.11 21.01 24.19
N MET A 364 0.49 19.99 24.80
CA MET A 364 0.12 20.00 26.24
C MET A 364 1.32 20.12 27.19
N LEU A 365 2.55 19.86 26.72
CA LEU A 365 3.79 19.96 27.50
C LEU A 365 4.42 21.35 27.33
N ARG A 366 3.92 22.34 28.07
CA ARG A 366 4.47 23.72 28.06
C ARG A 366 5.88 23.85 28.67
N HIS A 367 6.32 22.86 29.46
CA HIS A 367 7.55 22.96 30.27
C HIS A 367 8.67 22.00 29.83
N ASP A 368 8.39 21.00 28.99
CA ASP A 368 9.35 19.96 28.54
C ASP A 368 9.40 19.84 27.00
N ALA A 369 9.45 20.97 26.29
CA ALA A 369 9.64 20.91 24.85
C ALA A 369 11.09 20.47 24.53
N PRO A 370 11.30 19.49 23.62
CA PRO A 370 12.62 19.10 23.18
C PRO A 370 13.39 20.31 22.62
N GLU A 371 14.65 20.46 23.02
CA GLU A 371 15.53 21.52 22.51
C GLU A 371 15.75 21.45 20.99
N TYR A 372 15.60 20.25 20.39
CA TYR A 372 15.85 19.95 18.98
C TYR A 372 14.73 19.09 18.38
N TYR A 373 14.17 19.53 17.25
CA TYR A 373 13.27 18.73 16.44
C TYR A 373 13.66 18.75 14.97
N TYR A 374 13.11 17.81 14.21
CA TYR A 374 13.28 17.77 12.76
C TYR A 374 11.96 17.49 12.05
N HIS A 375 11.84 17.98 10.82
CA HIS A 375 10.75 17.69 9.91
C HIS A 375 11.31 17.40 8.52
N THR A 376 10.65 16.57 7.74
CA THR A 376 11.08 16.20 6.38
C THR A 376 10.12 16.75 5.34
N ARG A 377 10.64 17.39 4.30
CA ARG A 377 9.86 17.84 3.15
C ARG A 377 10.31 17.12 1.90
N VAL A 378 9.37 16.62 1.12
CA VAL A 378 9.65 15.98 -0.17
C VAL A 378 9.22 16.94 -1.27
N LYS A 379 10.11 17.24 -2.21
CA LYS A 379 9.81 18.12 -3.34
C LYS A 379 10.22 17.43 -4.63
N ARG A 380 9.40 17.55 -5.67
CA ARG A 380 9.76 17.06 -6.99
C ARG A 380 10.78 18.00 -7.63
N GLY A 381 11.97 17.47 -7.90
CA GLY A 381 13.03 18.20 -8.58
C GLY A 381 12.78 18.32 -10.10
N PRO A 382 13.55 19.17 -10.81
CA PRO A 382 13.43 19.35 -12.26
C PRO A 382 13.70 18.07 -13.08
N SER A 383 14.47 17.13 -12.54
CA SER A 383 14.73 15.81 -13.13
C SER A 383 13.52 14.87 -13.05
N GLY A 384 12.47 15.26 -12.33
CA GLY A 384 11.31 14.45 -12.05
C GLY A 384 11.45 13.52 -10.83
N LEU A 385 12.64 13.43 -10.24
CA LEU A 385 12.93 12.69 -8.99
C LEU A 385 12.44 13.47 -7.77
N HIS A 386 12.22 12.76 -6.66
CA HIS A 386 11.82 13.36 -5.39
C HIS A 386 13.05 13.64 -4.51
N ASP A 387 13.30 14.91 -4.26
CA ASP A 387 14.34 15.38 -3.36
C ASP A 387 13.77 15.48 -1.94
N THR A 388 14.43 14.82 -0.99
CA THR A 388 14.08 14.90 0.43
C THR A 388 14.93 15.95 1.13
N TRP A 389 14.26 16.90 1.78
CA TRP A 389 14.87 17.96 2.55
C TRP A 389 14.62 17.72 4.04
N LEU A 390 15.69 17.79 4.83
CA LEU A 390 15.64 17.79 6.27
C LEU A 390 15.59 19.23 6.77
N VAL A 391 14.49 19.57 7.44
CA VAL A 391 14.30 20.86 8.09
C VAL A 391 14.55 20.67 9.58
N LEU A 392 15.48 21.44 10.12
CA LEU A 392 15.83 21.41 11.53
C LEU A 392 15.24 22.62 12.24
N GLY A 393 14.81 22.42 13.48
CA GLY A 393 14.31 23.49 14.34
C GLY A 393 14.39 23.11 15.80
N GLY A 394 13.90 23.99 16.67
CA GLY A 394 13.95 23.80 18.12
C GLY A 394 14.25 25.09 18.84
N GLU A 395 14.07 25.10 20.15
CA GLU A 395 14.41 26.25 20.99
C GLU A 395 15.89 26.63 20.85
N ALA A 396 16.77 25.64 20.61
CA ALA A 396 18.17 25.90 20.39
C ALA A 396 18.44 26.70 19.10
N PHE A 397 17.66 26.46 18.04
CA PHE A 397 17.74 27.18 16.76
C PHE A 397 17.15 28.58 16.89
N ASP A 398 16.00 28.74 17.54
CA ASP A 398 15.38 30.05 17.78
C ASP A 398 16.30 30.96 18.60
N ASN A 399 16.94 30.39 19.62
CA ASN A 399 17.88 31.09 20.50
C ASN A 399 19.31 31.20 19.93
N HIS A 400 19.55 30.74 18.70
CA HIS A 400 20.88 30.76 18.05
C HIS A 400 21.99 30.14 18.91
N SER A 401 21.64 29.10 19.67
CA SER A 401 22.52 28.40 20.62
C SER A 401 23.06 27.07 20.07
N VAL A 402 22.75 26.77 18.80
CA VAL A 402 23.26 25.59 18.10
C VAL A 402 24.77 25.74 17.93
N PRO A 403 25.57 24.75 18.35
CA PRO A 403 27.02 24.80 18.18
C PRO A 403 27.43 24.82 16.71
N ASP A 404 28.41 25.66 16.38
CA ASP A 404 29.07 25.60 15.07
C ASP A 404 29.86 24.29 14.95
N ASN A 405 29.74 23.59 13.81
CA ASN A 405 30.35 22.27 13.50
C ASN A 405 29.73 21.03 14.16
N GLU A 406 28.42 21.04 14.42
CA GLU A 406 27.68 19.83 14.78
C GLU A 406 27.52 18.89 13.56
N ASN A 407 27.80 17.60 13.74
CA ASN A 407 27.61 16.58 12.70
C ASN A 407 26.41 15.69 13.05
N LEU A 408 25.48 15.56 12.09
CA LEU A 408 24.33 14.68 12.21
C LEU A 408 24.57 13.35 11.49
N SER A 409 24.33 12.26 12.20
CA SER A 409 24.18 10.93 11.65
C SER A 409 22.70 10.64 11.42
N LEU A 410 22.32 10.28 10.20
CA LEU A 410 20.94 9.93 9.85
C LEU A 410 20.84 8.45 9.55
N SER A 411 19.81 7.80 10.10
CA SER A 411 19.34 6.50 9.60
C SER A 411 18.20 6.76 8.62
N LEU A 412 18.34 6.26 7.41
CA LEU A 412 17.39 6.47 6.32
C LEU A 412 16.84 5.13 5.85
N THR A 413 15.62 5.14 5.33
CA THR A 413 15.10 4.06 4.50
C THR A 413 15.07 4.54 3.05
N GLY A 414 15.61 3.73 2.15
CA GLY A 414 15.65 3.98 0.70
C GLY A 414 14.63 3.16 -0.08
N THR A 415 14.32 3.66 -1.27
CA THR A 415 13.58 2.95 -2.32
C THR A 415 14.25 3.17 -3.66
N ASN A 416 14.00 2.31 -4.64
CA ASN A 416 14.36 2.55 -6.03
C ASN A 416 13.19 3.25 -6.73
N GLY A 417 13.41 4.51 -7.12
CA GLY A 417 12.43 5.41 -7.74
C GLY A 417 12.17 5.09 -9.22
N GLN A 418 12.39 6.06 -10.10
CA GLN A 418 12.05 5.95 -11.53
C GLN A 418 12.98 5.02 -12.33
N LEU A 419 12.86 3.70 -12.08
CA LEU A 419 13.40 2.68 -12.96
C LEU A 419 12.49 2.50 -14.19
N PRO A 420 13.05 2.13 -15.36
CA PRO A 420 12.24 1.89 -16.56
C PRO A 420 11.16 0.82 -16.32
N ARG A 421 9.89 1.16 -16.57
CA ARG A 421 8.71 0.30 -16.33
C ARG A 421 8.88 -1.14 -16.83
N LYS A 422 9.33 -1.29 -18.08
CA LYS A 422 9.55 -2.62 -18.69
C LYS A 422 10.63 -3.42 -17.97
N ALA A 423 11.67 -2.73 -17.49
CA ALA A 423 12.78 -3.38 -16.80
C ALA A 423 12.35 -3.86 -15.42
N LEU A 424 11.58 -3.07 -14.66
CA LEU A 424 11.07 -3.45 -13.34
C LEU A 424 10.04 -4.60 -13.42
N GLN A 425 9.09 -4.54 -14.36
CA GLN A 425 8.06 -5.58 -14.48
C GLN A 425 8.57 -6.94 -14.99
N SER A 426 9.68 -6.95 -15.74
CA SER A 426 10.34 -8.18 -16.21
C SER A 426 11.42 -8.68 -15.26
N THR A 427 11.61 -7.99 -14.14
CA THR A 427 12.65 -8.33 -13.17
C THR A 427 12.32 -9.63 -12.46
N VAL A 428 13.36 -10.44 -12.28
CA VAL A 428 13.31 -11.67 -11.48
C VAL A 428 13.99 -11.41 -10.14
N LEU A 429 13.27 -11.71 -9.06
CA LEU A 429 13.80 -11.76 -7.70
C LEU A 429 14.28 -13.19 -7.42
N ASP A 430 15.59 -13.41 -7.38
CA ASP A 430 16.17 -14.77 -7.30
C ASP A 430 17.21 -14.98 -6.20
N THR A 431 17.73 -13.90 -5.61
CA THR A 431 18.88 -13.98 -4.69
C THR A 431 18.48 -13.57 -3.27
N ALA A 432 18.55 -14.50 -2.32
CA ALA A 432 18.43 -14.22 -0.89
C ALA A 432 19.78 -13.76 -0.33
N VAL A 433 19.81 -12.63 0.40
CA VAL A 433 21.09 -12.00 0.85
C VAL A 433 21.72 -12.73 2.04
N LYS A 434 20.93 -13.32 2.94
CA LYS A 434 21.42 -13.99 4.16
C LYS A 434 20.66 -15.28 4.46
N SER A 435 20.98 -16.39 3.80
CA SER A 435 20.54 -17.71 4.30
C SER A 435 21.58 -18.30 5.24
N THR A 436 21.25 -18.40 6.54
CA THR A 436 22.14 -18.90 7.60
C THR A 436 22.11 -20.43 7.80
N GLY A 437 21.56 -21.23 6.88
CA GLY A 437 21.62 -22.69 7.07
C GLY A 437 21.09 -23.62 5.98
N ALA A 438 20.12 -23.21 5.16
CA ALA A 438 19.61 -24.05 4.07
C ALA A 438 19.58 -23.29 2.74
N GLN A 439 19.94 -23.95 1.64
CA GLN A 439 19.73 -23.36 0.32
C GLN A 439 18.24 -23.22 0.06
N VAL A 440 17.74 -21.98 0.11
CA VAL A 440 16.37 -21.61 -0.25
C VAL A 440 16.41 -20.95 -1.61
N ARG A 441 15.58 -21.45 -2.53
CA ARG A 441 15.39 -20.81 -3.83
C ARG A 441 14.33 -19.73 -3.69
N VAL A 442 14.61 -18.54 -4.22
CA VAL A 442 13.63 -17.46 -4.26
C VAL A 442 13.14 -17.28 -5.69
N ARG A 443 11.85 -17.00 -5.84
CA ARG A 443 11.24 -16.64 -7.13
C ARG A 443 10.08 -15.69 -6.88
N ASN A 444 9.92 -14.67 -7.73
CA ASN A 444 8.71 -13.86 -7.73
C ASN A 444 7.55 -14.59 -8.44
N LEU A 445 6.37 -14.55 -7.81
CA LEU A 445 5.11 -15.05 -8.36
C LEU A 445 4.36 -13.95 -9.09
N SER A 446 4.33 -12.74 -8.53
CA SER A 446 3.80 -11.56 -9.20
C SER A 446 4.90 -10.69 -9.79
N ALA A 447 4.61 -10.04 -10.93
CA ALA A 447 5.49 -9.02 -11.47
C ALA A 447 5.61 -7.85 -10.47
N PRO A 448 6.81 -7.29 -10.23
CA PRO A 448 6.94 -6.15 -9.35
C PRO A 448 6.08 -4.97 -9.82
N SER A 449 5.30 -4.40 -8.89
CA SER A 449 4.46 -3.23 -9.15
C SER A 449 5.33 -1.99 -9.41
N LEU A 450 4.73 -0.97 -10.01
CA LEU A 450 5.42 0.30 -10.20
C LEU A 450 5.27 1.16 -8.95
N PRO A 451 6.30 1.95 -8.58
CA PRO A 451 6.17 2.95 -7.54
C PRO A 451 5.01 3.90 -7.86
N CYS A 452 4.08 4.04 -6.91
CA CYS A 452 2.92 4.92 -7.04
C CYS A 452 3.16 6.17 -6.20
N TYR A 453 3.24 7.33 -6.85
CA TYR A 453 3.41 8.61 -6.19
C TYR A 453 2.06 9.19 -5.80
N PRO A 454 1.95 9.84 -4.63
CA PRO A 454 0.70 10.43 -4.20
C PRO A 454 0.26 11.54 -5.18
N PRO A 455 -1.04 11.62 -5.50
CA PRO A 455 -1.55 12.66 -6.38
C PRO A 455 -1.46 14.04 -5.67
N ASN A 456 -0.77 15.00 -6.29
CA ASN A 456 -0.66 16.37 -5.78
C ASN A 456 -1.46 17.36 -6.65
N ARG A 457 -2.69 17.00 -7.05
CA ARG A 457 -3.53 17.83 -7.95
C ARG A 457 -4.95 17.97 -7.40
N ASP A 458 -5.68 18.95 -7.91
CA ASP A 458 -7.14 19.08 -7.74
C ASP A 458 -7.61 19.07 -6.28
N ARG A 459 -6.90 19.82 -5.41
CA ARG A 459 -7.20 19.92 -3.97
C ARG A 459 -7.29 18.56 -3.27
N PHE A 460 -6.53 17.57 -3.75
CA PHE A 460 -6.52 16.21 -3.20
C PHE A 460 -6.40 16.19 -1.68
N HIS A 461 -5.44 16.95 -1.13
CA HIS A 461 -5.23 17.07 0.32
C HIS A 461 -6.48 17.54 1.08
N TRP A 462 -7.24 18.49 0.52
CA TRP A 462 -8.48 18.97 1.14
C TRP A 462 -9.59 17.92 1.08
N ARG A 463 -9.71 17.18 -0.02
CA ARG A 463 -10.67 16.07 -0.13
C ARG A 463 -10.33 14.96 0.87
N VAL A 464 -9.04 14.67 1.05
CA VAL A 464 -8.57 13.74 2.08
C VAL A 464 -8.97 14.23 3.47
N LEU A 465 -8.67 15.48 3.81
CA LEU A 465 -9.06 16.04 5.12
C LEU A 465 -10.58 16.04 5.35
N SER A 466 -11.38 16.31 4.32
CA SER A 466 -12.84 16.41 4.45
C SER A 466 -13.53 15.10 4.83
N HIS A 467 -13.00 13.95 4.42
CA HIS A 467 -13.67 12.66 4.64
C HIS A 467 -13.31 11.99 5.97
N LEU A 468 -12.35 12.56 6.70
CA LEU A 468 -11.90 12.05 8.00
C LEU A 468 -12.86 12.41 9.15
N GLY A 469 -13.78 13.36 8.95
CA GLY A 469 -14.75 13.72 9.97
C GLY A 469 -15.70 12.56 10.27
N SER A 470 -16.00 12.30 11.54
CA SER A 470 -16.95 11.28 11.97
C SER A 470 -18.35 11.48 11.38
N SER A 471 -18.75 12.73 11.15
CA SER A 471 -20.01 13.08 10.47
C SER A 471 -20.05 12.73 8.97
N PHE A 472 -18.90 12.39 8.36
CA PHE A 472 -18.82 12.12 6.93
C PHE A 472 -19.59 10.86 6.54
N LEU A 473 -19.75 9.88 7.44
CA LEU A 473 -20.53 8.66 7.19
C LEU A 473 -21.94 8.99 6.67
N TRP A 474 -22.60 10.00 7.24
CA TRP A 474 -23.96 10.38 6.84
C TRP A 474 -24.03 11.03 5.46
N MET A 475 -22.92 11.62 4.98
CA MET A 475 -22.84 12.20 3.64
C MET A 475 -22.53 11.14 2.57
N MET A 476 -22.11 9.93 2.98
CA MET A 476 -21.84 8.81 2.07
C MET A 476 -23.10 8.03 1.68
N ASP A 477 -24.29 8.59 1.89
CA ASP A 477 -25.58 8.00 1.53
C ASP A 477 -25.89 8.00 0.01
N ASN A 478 -24.92 8.42 -0.81
CA ASN A 478 -25.03 8.48 -2.26
C ASN A 478 -23.84 7.78 -2.93
N ALA A 479 -24.13 7.03 -4.00
CA ALA A 479 -23.13 6.37 -4.84
C ALA A 479 -22.07 7.32 -5.40
N GLU A 480 -22.40 8.57 -5.73
CA GLU A 480 -21.41 9.56 -6.19
C GLU A 480 -20.37 9.89 -5.13
N VAL A 481 -20.80 10.07 -3.87
CA VAL A 481 -19.90 10.41 -2.76
C VAL A 481 -19.03 9.22 -2.38
N LEU A 482 -19.61 8.01 -2.33
CA LEU A 482 -18.84 6.78 -2.08
C LEU A 482 -17.80 6.55 -3.19
N ARG A 483 -18.18 6.68 -4.47
CA ARG A 483 -17.25 6.57 -5.60
C ARG A 483 -16.14 7.61 -5.53
N GLY A 484 -16.48 8.87 -5.26
CA GLY A 484 -15.51 9.95 -5.13
C GLY A 484 -14.55 9.74 -3.97
N THR A 485 -15.03 9.21 -2.84
CA THR A 485 -14.20 8.88 -1.68
C THR A 485 -13.25 7.73 -1.99
N LEU A 486 -13.76 6.63 -2.56
CA LEU A 486 -12.93 5.48 -2.91
C LEU A 486 -11.90 5.81 -4.01
N ALA A 487 -12.24 6.70 -4.93
CA ALA A 487 -11.32 7.17 -5.97
C ALA A 487 -10.10 7.91 -5.41
N LEU A 488 -10.16 8.46 -4.17
CA LEU A 488 -8.99 9.06 -3.52
C LEU A 488 -7.87 8.04 -3.23
N TYR A 489 -8.20 6.75 -3.17
CA TYR A 489 -7.27 5.67 -2.85
C TYR A 489 -6.78 4.91 -4.09
N ASP A 490 -7.36 5.15 -5.27
CA ASP A 490 -6.86 4.58 -6.52
C ASP A 490 -5.77 5.46 -7.14
N TRP A 491 -4.52 5.19 -6.79
CA TRP A 491 -3.36 5.90 -7.34
C TRP A 491 -2.79 5.24 -8.60
N THR A 492 -3.37 4.12 -9.03
CA THR A 492 -2.80 3.28 -10.10
C THR A 492 -3.40 3.53 -11.49
N ASP A 493 -4.48 4.32 -11.58
CA ASP A 493 -5.29 4.56 -12.78
C ASP A 493 -5.73 3.26 -13.50
N ASN A 494 -5.83 2.17 -12.74
CA ASN A 494 -6.12 0.86 -13.29
C ASN A 494 -7.56 0.81 -13.82
N GLU A 495 -7.73 0.35 -15.07
CA GLU A 495 -9.05 0.24 -15.70
C GLU A 495 -9.99 -0.68 -14.90
N MET A 496 -9.47 -1.75 -14.31
CA MET A 496 -10.28 -2.67 -13.51
C MET A 496 -10.79 -2.00 -12.22
N ASN A 497 -9.98 -1.16 -11.58
CA ASN A 497 -10.41 -0.41 -10.39
C ASN A 497 -11.51 0.58 -10.77
N ARG A 498 -11.34 1.31 -11.88
CA ARG A 498 -12.38 2.21 -12.42
C ARG A 498 -13.69 1.48 -12.70
N ARG A 499 -13.64 0.31 -13.34
CA ARG A 499 -14.85 -0.51 -13.56
C ARG A 499 -15.54 -0.93 -12.26
N ARG A 500 -14.78 -1.33 -11.23
CA ARG A 500 -15.34 -1.66 -9.90
C ARG A 500 -16.01 -0.46 -9.24
N LEU A 501 -15.40 0.72 -9.34
CA LEU A 501 -15.97 1.96 -8.80
C LEU A 501 -17.23 2.36 -9.55
N GLU A 502 -17.21 2.31 -10.89
CA GLU A 502 -18.37 2.60 -11.73
C GLU A 502 -19.54 1.63 -11.50
N ALA A 503 -19.24 0.40 -11.08
CA ALA A 503 -20.24 -0.63 -10.75
C ALA A 503 -21.05 -0.34 -9.48
N ILE A 504 -20.67 0.66 -8.68
CA ILE A 504 -21.48 1.12 -7.55
C ILE A 504 -22.68 1.90 -8.11
N ALA A 505 -23.84 1.25 -8.14
CA ALA A 505 -25.05 1.79 -8.75
C ALA A 505 -25.85 2.65 -7.77
N GLU A 506 -26.01 2.20 -6.53
CA GLU A 506 -26.81 2.90 -5.51
C GLU A 506 -26.22 2.65 -4.12
N VAL A 507 -26.36 3.64 -3.23
CA VAL A 507 -26.04 3.53 -1.81
C VAL A 507 -27.23 4.06 -1.04
N LYS A 508 -27.62 3.39 0.04
CA LYS A 508 -28.71 3.80 0.93
C LYS A 508 -28.30 3.58 2.38
N HIS A 509 -28.52 4.58 3.21
CA HIS A 509 -28.36 4.46 4.66
C HIS A 509 -29.73 4.44 5.32
N SER A 510 -29.93 3.54 6.28
CA SER A 510 -31.10 3.56 7.15
C SER A 510 -30.70 3.36 8.61
N GLU A 511 -31.44 3.99 9.52
CA GLU A 511 -31.19 3.87 10.95
C GLU A 511 -31.80 2.57 11.49
N ILE A 512 -31.01 1.83 12.27
CA ILE A 512 -31.46 0.67 13.03
C ILE A 512 -31.49 1.06 14.50
N GLU A 513 -32.64 0.88 15.14
CA GLU A 513 -32.77 0.99 16.60
C GLU A 513 -33.16 -0.37 17.19
N ARG A 514 -32.38 -0.86 18.16
CA ARG A 514 -32.65 -2.13 18.84
C ARG A 514 -32.46 -1.97 20.35
N PHE A 515 -33.39 -2.50 21.15
CA PHE A 515 -33.18 -2.62 22.59
C PHE A 515 -32.44 -3.92 22.91
N GLU A 516 -31.29 -3.83 23.56
CA GLU A 516 -30.53 -4.99 24.04
C GLU A 516 -30.11 -4.77 25.50
N ARG A 517 -30.38 -5.76 26.36
CA ARG A 517 -30.01 -5.76 27.79
C ARG A 517 -30.40 -4.47 28.56
N GLY A 518 -31.48 -3.81 28.14
CA GLY A 518 -32.00 -2.60 28.79
C GLY A 518 -31.46 -1.27 28.24
N TYR A 519 -30.61 -1.29 27.22
CA TYR A 519 -30.09 -0.10 26.53
C TYR A 519 -30.62 -0.04 25.10
N LEU A 520 -30.83 1.18 24.59
CA LEU A 520 -31.12 1.42 23.18
C LEU A 520 -29.80 1.49 22.40
N LEU A 521 -29.57 0.51 21.54
CA LEU A 521 -28.49 0.52 20.55
C LEU A 521 -28.99 1.15 19.27
N ARG A 522 -28.21 2.11 18.76
CA ARG A 522 -28.41 2.71 17.44
C ARG A 522 -27.36 2.18 16.50
N GLY A 523 -27.74 2.02 15.24
CA GLY A 523 -26.81 1.66 14.19
C GLY A 523 -27.22 2.17 12.83
N VAL A 524 -26.27 2.13 11.89
CA VAL A 524 -26.51 2.46 10.49
C VAL A 524 -26.48 1.18 9.66
N HIS A 525 -27.59 0.92 8.97
CA HIS A 525 -27.64 -0.07 7.90
C HIS A 525 -27.19 0.59 6.61
N ILE A 526 -26.08 0.11 6.05
CA ILE A 526 -25.50 0.56 4.81
C ILE A 526 -25.82 -0.48 3.74
N GLU A 527 -26.69 -0.12 2.82
CA GLU A 527 -27.09 -0.96 1.69
C GLU A 527 -26.47 -0.42 0.41
N ILE A 528 -25.66 -1.23 -0.26
CA ILE A 528 -24.97 -0.85 -1.50
C ILE A 528 -25.40 -1.79 -2.61
N THR A 529 -25.92 -1.22 -3.69
CA THR A 529 -26.28 -1.96 -4.90
C THR A 529 -25.10 -1.94 -5.87
N LEU A 530 -24.64 -3.13 -6.25
CA LEU A 530 -23.51 -3.32 -7.16
C LEU A 530 -23.97 -3.98 -8.46
N ASP A 531 -23.46 -3.49 -9.59
CA ASP A 531 -23.53 -4.20 -10.87
C ASP A 531 -22.45 -5.29 -10.93
N SER A 532 -22.88 -6.54 -10.94
CA SER A 532 -21.98 -7.71 -10.98
C SER A 532 -21.06 -7.74 -12.20
N ASN A 533 -21.43 -7.07 -13.31
CA ASN A 533 -20.62 -7.05 -14.53
C ASN A 533 -19.30 -6.28 -14.38
N GLY A 534 -19.19 -5.38 -13.40
CA GLY A 534 -17.97 -4.64 -13.13
C GLY A 534 -16.91 -5.41 -12.35
N PHE A 535 -17.23 -6.61 -11.87
CA PHE A 535 -16.38 -7.42 -11.00
C PHE A 535 -15.96 -8.73 -11.68
N THR A 536 -14.83 -9.29 -11.23
CA THR A 536 -14.34 -10.59 -11.69
C THR A 536 -14.96 -11.75 -10.89
N GLY A 537 -16.30 -11.86 -10.96
CA GLY A 537 -17.08 -12.88 -10.26
C GLY A 537 -17.42 -12.54 -8.80
N THR A 538 -18.16 -13.44 -8.14
CA THR A 538 -18.64 -13.29 -6.76
C THR A 538 -17.51 -13.18 -5.74
N GLY A 539 -16.39 -13.90 -5.93
CA GLY A 539 -15.23 -13.76 -5.05
C GLY A 539 -14.63 -12.35 -5.02
N ASP A 540 -14.61 -11.62 -6.15
CA ASP A 540 -14.14 -10.22 -6.20
C ASP A 540 -15.11 -9.30 -5.43
N ILE A 541 -16.42 -9.53 -5.58
CA ILE A 541 -17.47 -8.81 -4.86
C ILE A 541 -17.37 -9.05 -3.35
N CYS A 542 -17.20 -10.28 -2.91
CA CYS A 542 -17.07 -10.62 -1.50
C CYS A 542 -15.81 -9.98 -0.89
N LEU A 543 -14.69 -10.00 -1.61
CA LEU A 543 -13.46 -9.34 -1.17
C LEU A 543 -13.64 -7.82 -1.06
N PHE A 544 -14.29 -7.20 -2.05
CA PHE A 544 -14.63 -5.79 -2.03
C PHE A 544 -15.56 -5.44 -0.86
N GLY A 545 -16.56 -6.28 -0.59
CA GLY A 545 -17.48 -6.12 0.54
C GLY A 545 -16.81 -6.27 1.90
N GLU A 546 -15.89 -7.22 2.05
CA GLU A 546 -15.08 -7.38 3.27
C GLU A 546 -14.22 -6.13 3.53
N MET A 547 -13.58 -5.61 2.48
CA MET A 547 -12.84 -4.35 2.56
C MET A 547 -13.74 -3.18 2.98
N LEU A 548 -14.92 -3.04 2.36
CA LEU A 548 -15.89 -2.00 2.70
C LEU A 548 -16.41 -2.14 4.13
N SER A 549 -16.70 -3.36 4.60
CA SER A 549 -17.15 -3.60 5.96
C SER A 549 -16.14 -3.08 6.98
N ARG A 550 -14.85 -3.40 6.78
CA ARG A 550 -13.75 -2.91 7.64
C ARG A 550 -13.55 -1.41 7.54
N PHE A 551 -13.77 -0.82 6.36
CA PHE A 551 -13.75 0.62 6.19
C PHE A 551 -14.87 1.31 6.96
N PHE A 552 -16.12 0.84 6.83
CA PHE A 552 -17.26 1.42 7.56
C PHE A 552 -17.17 1.18 9.07
N ALA A 553 -16.50 0.12 9.51
CA ALA A 553 -16.20 -0.10 10.92
C ALA A 553 -15.41 1.07 11.54
N LEU A 554 -14.65 1.85 10.76
CA LEU A 554 -13.90 3.02 11.26
C LEU A 554 -14.79 4.17 11.71
N TYR A 555 -16.03 4.23 11.21
CA TYR A 555 -17.00 5.24 11.60
C TYR A 555 -17.91 4.76 12.75
N THR A 556 -17.64 3.59 13.33
CA THR A 556 -18.38 3.10 14.50
C THR A 556 -17.84 3.71 15.79
N ASP A 557 -18.72 3.81 16.78
CA ASP A 557 -18.46 4.39 18.10
C ASP A 557 -19.21 3.55 19.16
N ILE A 558 -18.96 3.77 20.45
CA ILE A 558 -19.65 3.10 21.57
C ILE A 558 -21.19 3.18 21.43
N HIS A 559 -21.69 4.24 20.79
CA HIS A 559 -23.12 4.48 20.64
C HIS A 559 -23.70 4.13 19.25
N LEU A 560 -22.84 3.74 18.29
CA LEU A 560 -23.24 3.52 16.91
C LEU A 560 -22.54 2.28 16.30
N PHE A 561 -23.32 1.25 15.99
CA PHE A 561 -22.85 0.09 15.23
C PHE A 561 -23.18 0.23 13.74
N ASN A 562 -22.41 -0.41 12.86
CA ASN A 562 -22.68 -0.39 11.42
C ASN A 562 -22.94 -1.80 10.90
N ARG A 563 -23.86 -1.95 9.95
CA ARG A 563 -24.13 -3.21 9.24
C ARG A 563 -24.08 -2.98 7.74
N LEU A 564 -23.26 -3.75 7.04
CA LEU A 564 -23.14 -3.69 5.58
C LEU A 564 -24.00 -4.76 4.91
N THR A 565 -24.68 -4.37 3.84
CA THR A 565 -25.37 -5.27 2.91
C THR A 565 -25.02 -4.88 1.48
N LEU A 566 -24.61 -5.87 0.68
CA LEU A 566 -24.46 -5.70 -0.76
C LEU A 566 -25.62 -6.38 -1.49
N ILE A 567 -26.22 -5.68 -2.44
CA ILE A 567 -27.26 -6.20 -3.34
C ILE A 567 -26.67 -6.30 -4.74
N LEU A 568 -26.69 -7.50 -5.32
CA LEU A 568 -26.07 -7.76 -6.62
C LEU A 568 -27.09 -7.68 -7.74
N GLN A 569 -26.88 -6.77 -8.69
CA GLN A 569 -27.66 -6.71 -9.93
C GLN A 569 -26.94 -7.47 -11.06
N PRO A 570 -27.67 -8.22 -11.91
CA PRO A 570 -29.13 -8.32 -12.00
C PRO A 570 -29.76 -9.43 -11.14
N THR A 571 -28.96 -10.22 -10.42
CA THR A 571 -29.42 -11.43 -9.69
C THR A 571 -30.38 -11.16 -8.53
N GLY A 572 -30.29 -9.99 -7.90
CA GLY A 572 -30.99 -9.66 -6.66
C GLY A 572 -30.45 -10.37 -5.42
N GLU A 573 -29.32 -11.10 -5.52
CA GLU A 573 -28.69 -11.77 -4.38
C GLU A 573 -28.23 -10.74 -3.35
N ARG A 574 -28.47 -11.05 -2.08
CA ARG A 574 -28.17 -10.18 -0.94
C ARG A 574 -27.06 -10.83 -0.12
N LEU A 575 -25.93 -10.14 -0.03
CA LEU A 575 -24.80 -10.52 0.81
C LEU A 575 -24.79 -9.64 2.05
N GLU A 576 -24.66 -10.23 3.23
CA GLU A 576 -24.69 -9.53 4.51
C GLU A 576 -23.43 -9.81 5.30
N TRP A 577 -22.88 -8.75 5.90
CA TRP A 577 -21.75 -8.85 6.84
C TRP A 577 -22.26 -8.70 8.27
N GLU A 578 -21.48 -9.23 9.21
CA GLU A 578 -21.75 -9.10 10.63
C GLU A 578 -21.77 -7.64 11.09
N GLU A 579 -22.46 -7.38 12.21
CA GLU A 579 -22.55 -6.06 12.80
C GLU A 579 -21.17 -5.63 13.35
N ASN A 580 -20.67 -4.48 12.92
CA ASN A 580 -19.42 -3.92 13.40
C ASN A 580 -19.69 -3.09 14.66
N HIS A 581 -19.15 -3.54 15.80
CA HIS A 581 -19.20 -2.85 17.09
C HIS A 581 -17.80 -2.44 17.49
N GLN A 582 -17.58 -1.16 17.82
CA GLN A 582 -16.32 -0.68 18.40
C GLN A 582 -16.57 0.03 19.73
N SER A 583 -15.75 -0.30 20.73
CA SER A 583 -15.77 0.35 22.04
C SER A 583 -14.84 1.58 22.09
N ARG A 584 -14.73 2.33 20.99
CA ARG A 584 -13.96 3.58 20.94
C ARG A 584 -14.86 4.74 21.33
N LEU A 585 -14.31 5.79 21.95
CA LEU A 585 -15.03 7.06 22.17
C LEU A 585 -15.13 7.85 20.85
N PRO A 586 -16.17 8.67 20.65
CA PRO A 586 -16.30 9.47 19.43
C PRO A 586 -15.18 10.51 19.42
N GLY A 587 -14.40 10.50 18.33
CA GLY A 587 -13.29 11.42 18.07
C GLY A 587 -13.73 12.71 17.39
#